data_AF-A0AAW9X9E8-F1
#
_entry.id   AF-A0AAW9X9E8-F1
#
_cell.length_a   1.000
_cell.length_b   1.000
_cell.length_c   1.000
_cell.angle_alpha   90.00
_cell.angle_beta   90.00
_cell.angle_gamma   90.00
#
_symmetry.space_group_name_H-M   'P 1'
#
loop_
_entity.id
_entity.type
_entity.pdbx_description
1 polymer ?
#
loop_
_entity_poly.entity_id
_entity_poly.type
_entity_poly.pdbx_seq_one_letter_code
_entity_poly.pdbx_strand_id
1 'polypeptide(L)'
;DEDMVFAGGSYVIVQKYLHDLDKWNAIPVEQQEKIIGREKLSDIELRDADKPSYAHNVLTSIEEDGEDVDILRDNMPFGDPGKGEFGTYFIGYSRKPERIERMLENMFIGNPPGNYDRILDVSRAITGTLFFVPTTSFLDSVEPQSAPGQQGDDVINTLRSTAIKGDIMPGSLNIGSLKKEV
;
A
#
# COMPACT_ATOMS: atom_id res chain seq x y z
N ASP A 1 -14.33 -16.02 -11.22
CA ASP A 1 -13.85 -14.63 -11.18
C ASP A 1 -14.88 -13.75 -10.49
N GLU A 2 -14.49 -13.26 -9.32
CA GLU A 2 -15.24 -12.44 -8.38
C GLU A 2 -15.27 -10.96 -8.77
N ASP A 3 -14.27 -10.48 -9.52
CA ASP A 3 -14.18 -9.11 -10.03
C ASP A 3 -13.44 -9.08 -11.38
N MET A 4 -14.17 -9.38 -12.45
CA MET A 4 -13.59 -9.53 -13.79
C MET A 4 -13.00 -8.23 -14.36
N VAL A 5 -13.50 -7.07 -13.93
CA VAL A 5 -13.05 -5.75 -14.43
C VAL A 5 -11.62 -5.47 -13.95
N PHE A 6 -11.29 -5.95 -12.76
CA PHE A 6 -10.00 -5.74 -12.10
C PHE A 6 -9.13 -7.00 -12.03
N ALA A 7 -9.45 -8.01 -12.84
CA ALA A 7 -8.68 -9.25 -12.93
C ALA A 7 -7.20 -8.95 -13.24
N GLY A 8 -6.31 -9.54 -12.44
CA GLY A 8 -4.87 -9.28 -12.49
C GLY A 8 -4.40 -8.10 -11.62
N GLY A 9 -5.30 -7.36 -11.00
CA GLY A 9 -4.98 -6.39 -9.95
C GLY A 9 -4.74 -7.06 -8.59
N SER A 10 -4.36 -6.26 -7.59
CA SER A 10 -4.14 -6.68 -6.21
C SER A 10 -4.51 -5.56 -5.24
N TYR A 11 -4.72 -5.89 -3.97
CA TYR A 11 -4.77 -4.92 -2.88
C TYR A 11 -3.44 -4.92 -2.16
N VAL A 12 -2.99 -3.74 -1.74
CA VAL A 12 -1.76 -3.60 -0.95
C VAL A 12 -2.04 -2.79 0.30
N ILE A 13 -1.60 -3.30 1.45
CA ILE A 13 -1.63 -2.58 2.73
C ILE A 13 -0.19 -2.28 3.14
N VAL A 14 0.07 -1.03 3.51
CA VAL A 14 1.35 -0.56 4.04
C VAL A 14 1.24 -0.04 5.45
N GLN A 15 2.22 -0.35 6.28
CA GLN A 15 2.33 0.15 7.65
C GLN A 15 3.79 0.41 7.99
N LYS A 16 4.09 1.59 8.51
CA LYS A 16 5.41 1.92 9.03
C LYS A 16 5.45 1.61 10.52
N TYR A 17 6.28 0.66 10.94
CA TYR A 17 6.49 0.31 12.34
C TYR A 17 7.81 0.89 12.85
N LEU A 18 7.78 1.51 14.03
CA LEU A 18 8.97 1.85 14.80
C LEU A 18 9.13 0.88 15.97
N HIS A 19 10.37 0.46 16.23
CA HIS A 19 10.69 -0.58 17.20
C HIS A 19 11.39 -0.02 18.43
N ASP A 20 11.00 -0.50 19.61
CA ASP A 20 11.76 -0.33 20.85
C ASP A 20 12.79 -1.47 20.95
N LEU A 21 13.96 -1.25 20.34
CA LEU A 21 15.03 -2.26 20.29
C LEU A 21 15.67 -2.51 21.66
N ASP A 22 15.69 -1.53 22.55
CA ASP A 22 16.22 -1.73 23.91
C ASP A 22 15.31 -2.69 24.68
N LYS A 23 13.99 -2.48 24.62
CA LYS A 23 13.01 -3.40 25.19
C LYS A 23 13.06 -4.78 24.53
N TRP A 24 13.20 -4.85 23.21
CA TRP A 24 13.33 -6.12 22.50
C TRP A 24 14.58 -6.89 22.94
N ASN A 25 15.74 -6.25 22.97
CA ASN A 25 17.02 -6.87 23.31
C ASN A 25 17.13 -7.29 24.79
N ALA A 26 16.31 -6.71 25.67
CA ALA A 26 16.20 -7.15 27.06
C ALA A 26 15.41 -8.47 27.23
N ILE A 27 14.63 -8.89 26.21
CA ILE A 27 13.88 -10.14 26.24
C ILE A 27 14.82 -11.32 25.93
N PRO A 28 14.83 -12.41 26.73
CA PRO A 28 15.59 -13.62 26.42
C PRO A 28 15.24 -14.19 25.04
N VAL A 29 16.22 -14.79 24.35
CA VAL A 29 16.04 -15.28 22.98
C VAL A 29 14.88 -16.28 22.89
N GLU A 30 14.77 -17.19 23.84
CA GLU A 30 13.71 -18.22 23.86
C GLU A 30 12.31 -17.59 23.96
N GLN A 31 12.21 -16.40 24.58
CA GLN A 31 10.95 -15.66 24.65
C GLN A 31 10.71 -14.82 23.39
N GLN A 32 11.76 -14.29 22.74
CA GLN A 32 11.63 -13.67 21.42
C GLN A 32 11.13 -14.69 20.38
N GLU A 33 11.68 -15.89 20.39
CA GLU A 33 11.29 -17.00 19.51
C GLU A 33 9.82 -17.39 19.72
N LYS A 34 9.34 -17.37 20.96
CA LYS A 34 7.91 -17.57 21.29
C LYS A 34 7.00 -16.44 20.83
N ILE A 35 7.49 -15.20 20.82
CA ILE A 35 6.75 -14.04 20.31
C ILE A 35 6.62 -14.13 18.78
N ILE A 36 7.68 -14.56 18.08
CA ILE A 36 7.68 -14.67 16.61
C ILE A 36 7.06 -15.99 16.14
N GLY A 37 7.27 -17.07 16.88
CA GLY A 37 6.91 -18.46 16.55
C GLY A 37 7.97 -19.23 15.76
N ARG A 38 9.21 -18.73 15.70
CA ARG A 38 10.34 -19.31 14.96
C ARG A 38 11.65 -19.16 15.74
N GLU A 39 12.58 -20.08 15.54
CA GLU A 39 13.94 -20.00 16.07
C GLU A 39 14.70 -18.83 15.44
N LYS A 40 15.42 -18.06 16.26
CA LYS A 40 15.97 -16.76 15.85
C LYS A 40 17.14 -16.87 14.86
N LEU A 41 17.98 -17.90 15.03
CA LEU A 41 19.19 -18.07 14.21
C LEU A 41 18.94 -18.95 12.98
N SER A 42 18.23 -20.07 13.16
CA SER A 42 17.99 -21.06 12.12
C SER A 42 16.78 -20.74 11.25
N ASP A 43 15.92 -19.81 11.70
CA ASP A 43 14.61 -19.52 11.11
C ASP A 43 13.72 -20.75 10.98
N ILE A 44 13.92 -21.78 11.81
CA ILE A 44 13.06 -22.97 11.83
C ILE A 44 11.79 -22.64 12.59
N GLU A 45 10.64 -23.02 12.03
CA GLU A 45 9.37 -22.87 12.71
C GLU A 45 9.30 -23.74 13.96
N LEU A 46 8.81 -23.17 15.07
CA LEU A 46 8.59 -23.95 16.28
C LEU A 46 7.56 -25.06 16.02
N ARG A 47 7.61 -26.14 16.80
CA ARG A 47 6.57 -27.18 16.72
C ARG A 47 5.25 -26.60 17.22
N ASP A 48 4.12 -27.04 16.66
CA ASP A 48 2.80 -26.49 17.03
C ASP A 48 2.49 -26.59 18.52
N ALA A 49 2.93 -27.68 19.18
CA ALA A 49 2.76 -27.86 20.62
C ALA A 49 3.56 -26.84 21.47
N ASP A 50 4.58 -26.20 20.89
CA ASP A 50 5.45 -25.24 21.56
C ASP A 50 5.08 -23.78 21.20
N LYS A 51 4.28 -23.55 20.15
CA LYS A 51 3.84 -22.21 19.72
C LYS A 51 2.79 -21.67 20.70
N PRO A 52 3.04 -20.53 21.37
CA PRO A 52 1.99 -19.85 22.10
C PRO A 52 0.91 -19.34 21.13
N SER A 53 -0.35 -19.29 21.58
CA SER A 53 -1.46 -18.77 20.77
C SER A 53 -1.35 -17.27 20.45
N TYR A 54 -0.45 -16.54 21.07
CA TYR A 54 -0.17 -15.12 20.80
C TYR A 54 1.00 -14.90 19.83
N ALA A 55 1.66 -15.97 19.36
CA ALA A 55 2.81 -15.84 18.48
C ALA A 55 2.40 -15.15 17.18
N HIS A 56 3.28 -14.31 16.65
CA HIS A 56 3.05 -13.55 15.42
C HIS A 56 2.62 -14.48 14.28
N ASN A 57 3.38 -15.56 14.02
CA ASN A 57 3.04 -16.51 12.95
C ASN A 57 1.64 -17.14 13.14
N VAL A 58 1.27 -17.53 14.36
CA VAL A 58 -0.04 -18.13 14.67
C VAL A 58 -1.17 -17.15 14.39
N LEU A 59 -1.05 -15.90 14.83
CA LEU A 59 -2.11 -14.89 14.63
C LEU A 59 -2.20 -14.40 13.19
N THR A 60 -1.11 -14.53 12.41
CA THR A 60 -1.09 -14.19 10.98
C THR A 60 -1.35 -15.35 10.04
N SER A 61 -1.51 -16.58 10.53
CA SER A 61 -1.99 -17.72 9.73
C SER A 61 -3.51 -17.65 9.61
N ILE A 62 -4.01 -17.55 8.39
CA ILE A 62 -5.45 -17.44 8.10
C ILE A 62 -5.88 -18.63 7.27
N GLU A 63 -6.99 -19.24 7.68
CA GLU A 63 -7.68 -20.31 6.95
C GLU A 63 -8.97 -19.75 6.33
N GLU A 64 -9.19 -20.02 5.04
CA GLU A 64 -10.45 -19.76 4.33
C GLU A 64 -10.96 -21.09 3.75
N ASP A 65 -12.21 -21.46 4.05
CA ASP A 65 -12.85 -22.68 3.53
C ASP A 65 -12.08 -24.00 3.76
N GLY A 66 -11.32 -24.08 4.86
CA GLY A 66 -10.52 -25.28 5.19
C GLY A 66 -9.08 -25.26 4.67
N GLU A 67 -8.67 -24.19 3.99
CA GLU A 67 -7.36 -24.08 3.35
C GLU A 67 -6.60 -22.85 3.84
N ASP A 68 -5.28 -22.99 4.00
CA ASP A 68 -4.40 -21.87 4.33
C ASP A 68 -4.34 -20.88 3.16
N VAL A 69 -4.52 -19.59 3.48
CA VAL A 69 -4.44 -18.52 2.49
C VAL A 69 -3.30 -17.57 2.77
N ASP A 70 -2.48 -17.37 1.74
CA ASP A 70 -1.30 -16.54 1.84
C ASP A 70 -1.53 -15.08 1.41
N ILE A 71 -0.60 -14.25 1.87
CA ILE A 71 -0.32 -12.92 1.36
C ILE A 71 1.13 -12.86 0.90
N LEU A 72 1.44 -11.97 -0.04
CA LEU A 72 2.83 -11.71 -0.42
C LEU A 72 3.35 -10.51 0.39
N ARG A 73 4.41 -10.71 1.16
CA ARG A 73 5.06 -9.65 1.96
C ARG A 73 6.41 -9.30 1.39
N ASP A 74 6.77 -8.02 1.48
CA ASP A 74 8.11 -7.54 1.14
C ASP A 74 8.61 -6.55 2.20
N ASN A 75 8.63 -7.01 3.45
CA ASN A 75 8.98 -6.17 4.60
C ASN A 75 10.44 -5.72 4.51
N MET A 76 10.66 -4.41 4.62
CA MET A 76 12.01 -3.83 4.56
C MET A 76 12.38 -3.09 5.85
N PRO A 77 13.62 -3.26 6.35
CA PRO A 77 14.10 -2.46 7.48
C PRO A 77 14.35 -1.01 7.05
N PHE A 78 14.13 -0.06 7.96
CA PHE A 78 14.55 1.33 7.81
C PHE A 78 15.04 1.87 9.16
N GLY A 79 15.78 2.97 9.15
CA GLY A 79 16.16 3.64 10.39
C GLY A 79 16.95 4.93 10.20
N ASP A 80 17.02 5.69 11.28
CA ASP A 80 17.88 6.86 11.46
C ASP A 80 18.59 6.71 12.83
N PRO A 81 19.82 6.14 12.85
CA PRO A 81 20.55 5.92 14.10
C PRO A 81 20.80 7.20 14.90
N GLY A 82 20.91 8.37 14.23
CA GLY A 82 21.11 9.65 14.90
C GLY A 82 19.90 10.12 15.71
N LYS A 83 18.71 9.57 15.40
CA LYS A 83 17.46 9.80 16.14
C LYS A 83 17.02 8.60 16.98
N GLY A 84 17.78 7.51 16.96
CA GLY A 84 17.39 6.24 17.60
C GLY A 84 16.15 5.60 16.94
N GLU A 85 15.87 5.89 15.67
CA GLU A 85 14.74 5.30 14.97
C GLU A 85 15.17 4.02 14.25
N PHE A 86 14.55 2.90 14.60
CA PHE A 86 14.71 1.62 13.93
C PHE A 86 13.33 1.05 13.66
N GLY A 87 13.10 0.54 12.46
CA GLY A 87 11.76 0.16 12.07
C GLY A 87 11.68 -0.82 10.93
N THR A 88 10.47 -1.31 10.71
CA THR A 88 10.10 -2.15 9.57
C THR A 88 8.99 -1.44 8.80
N TYR A 89 9.18 -1.32 7.50
CA TYR A 89 8.11 -0.94 6.59
C TYR A 89 7.42 -2.22 6.14
N PHE A 90 6.24 -2.49 6.70
CA PHE A 90 5.39 -3.58 6.26
C PHE A 90 4.70 -3.20 4.96
N ILE A 91 4.73 -4.13 4.01
CA ILE A 91 3.95 -4.08 2.78
C ILE A 91 3.44 -5.49 2.49
N GLY A 92 2.12 -5.62 2.37
CA GLY A 92 1.45 -6.89 2.12
C GLY A 92 0.51 -6.77 0.93
N TYR A 93 0.67 -7.64 -0.05
CA TYR A 93 -0.21 -7.78 -1.21
C TYR A 93 -1.15 -8.96 -1.02
N SER A 94 -2.41 -8.78 -1.39
CA SER A 94 -3.40 -9.84 -1.37
C SER A 94 -4.40 -9.72 -2.52
N ARG A 95 -5.07 -10.84 -2.84
CA ARG A 95 -6.21 -10.85 -3.78
C ARG A 95 -7.44 -10.15 -3.19
N LYS A 96 -7.60 -10.25 -1.88
CA LYS A 96 -8.71 -9.75 -1.08
C LYS A 96 -8.15 -8.99 0.13
N PRO A 97 -8.52 -7.72 0.37
CA PRO A 97 -7.99 -6.95 1.50
C PRO A 97 -8.35 -7.58 2.85
N GLU A 98 -9.50 -8.27 2.92
CA GLU A 98 -10.04 -8.90 4.13
C GLU A 98 -9.07 -9.91 4.76
N ARG A 99 -8.17 -10.50 3.97
CA ARG A 99 -7.11 -11.41 4.48
C ARG A 99 -6.16 -10.69 5.41
N ILE A 100 -5.60 -9.56 4.94
CA ILE A 100 -4.67 -8.76 5.73
C ILE A 100 -5.43 -8.08 6.88
N GLU A 101 -6.66 -7.62 6.65
CA GLU A 101 -7.50 -7.06 7.70
C GLU A 101 -7.76 -8.07 8.83
N ARG A 102 -8.03 -9.34 8.52
CA ARG A 102 -8.18 -10.41 9.51
C ARG A 102 -6.88 -10.66 10.28
N MET A 103 -5.74 -10.69 9.60
CA MET A 103 -4.42 -10.78 10.28
C MET A 103 -4.24 -9.60 11.24
N LEU A 104 -4.57 -8.37 10.81
CA LEU A 104 -4.48 -7.18 11.64
C LEU A 104 -5.46 -7.20 12.82
N GLU A 105 -6.69 -7.66 12.64
CA GLU A 105 -7.65 -7.86 13.74
C GLU A 105 -7.09 -8.85 14.77
N ASN A 106 -6.58 -10.00 14.33
CA ASN A 106 -5.94 -10.98 15.21
C ASN A 106 -4.74 -10.38 15.94
N MET A 107 -3.92 -9.59 15.26
CA MET A 107 -2.73 -8.97 15.85
C MET A 107 -3.08 -7.89 16.89
N PHE A 108 -3.99 -6.97 16.57
CA PHE A 108 -4.25 -5.77 17.39
C PHE A 108 -5.34 -5.98 18.44
N ILE A 109 -6.38 -6.77 18.13
CA ILE A 109 -7.48 -7.07 19.06
C ILE A 109 -7.20 -8.37 19.82
N GLY A 110 -6.59 -9.35 19.14
CA GLY A 110 -6.33 -10.68 19.67
C GLY A 110 -7.36 -11.71 19.23
N ASN A 111 -6.90 -12.96 19.16
CA ASN A 111 -7.77 -14.12 18.93
C ASN A 111 -7.51 -15.21 20.00
N PRO A 112 -8.43 -15.45 20.95
CA PRO A 112 -9.64 -14.65 21.23
C PRO A 112 -9.29 -13.22 21.68
N PRO A 113 -10.25 -12.27 21.73
CA PRO A 113 -9.98 -10.89 22.13
C PRO A 113 -9.18 -10.77 23.43
N GLY A 114 -8.12 -9.96 23.40
CA GLY A 114 -7.14 -9.81 24.48
C GLY A 114 -5.90 -10.70 24.33
N ASN A 115 -5.94 -11.77 23.52
CA ASN A 115 -4.78 -12.57 23.13
C ASN A 115 -4.11 -11.99 21.88
N TYR A 116 -3.65 -10.74 21.98
CA TYR A 116 -3.05 -9.97 20.89
C TYR A 116 -1.60 -10.40 20.60
N ASP A 117 -1.09 -9.96 19.46
CA ASP A 117 0.26 -10.27 19.01
C ASP A 117 1.33 -9.52 19.82
N ARG A 118 2.18 -10.30 20.48
CA ARG A 118 3.23 -9.77 21.35
C ARG A 118 4.35 -9.02 20.62
N ILE A 119 4.45 -9.13 19.29
CA ILE A 119 5.38 -8.29 18.53
C ILE A 119 5.03 -6.79 18.67
N LEU A 120 3.75 -6.47 18.90
CA LEU A 120 3.27 -5.10 19.10
C LEU A 120 3.69 -4.51 20.44
N ASP A 121 4.16 -5.33 21.39
CA ASP A 121 4.74 -4.82 22.65
C ASP A 121 6.04 -4.06 22.42
N VAL A 122 6.72 -4.29 21.29
CA VAL A 122 7.97 -3.63 20.89
C VAL A 122 7.88 -2.93 19.54
N SER A 123 6.75 -3.03 18.83
CA SER A 123 6.58 -2.49 17.47
C SER A 123 5.34 -1.61 17.40
N ARG A 124 5.50 -0.31 17.11
CA ARG A 124 4.40 0.65 17.02
C ARG A 124 4.16 1.07 15.57
N ALA A 125 2.97 0.80 15.05
CA ALA A 125 2.51 1.37 13.77
C ALA A 125 2.35 2.89 13.89
N ILE A 126 2.98 3.64 12.99
CA ILE A 126 2.84 5.10 12.89
C ILE A 126 2.12 5.53 11.60
N THR A 127 1.88 4.60 10.68
CA THR A 127 1.03 4.78 9.50
C THR A 127 0.21 3.51 9.24
N GLY A 128 -0.86 3.64 8.47
CA GLY A 128 -1.63 2.53 7.93
C GLY A 128 -2.41 3.00 6.71
N THR A 129 -2.24 2.35 5.57
CA THR A 129 -2.91 2.75 4.33
C THR A 129 -3.14 1.54 3.44
N LEU A 130 -4.33 1.48 2.83
CA LEU A 130 -4.73 0.49 1.84
C LEU A 130 -4.77 1.16 0.47
N PHE A 131 -4.19 0.51 -0.53
CA PHE A 131 -4.29 0.91 -1.93
C PHE A 131 -4.81 -0.26 -2.78
N PHE A 132 -5.45 0.07 -3.89
CA PHE A 132 -5.65 -0.87 -4.98
C PHE A 132 -4.50 -0.72 -5.99
N VAL A 133 -3.97 -1.85 -6.45
CA VAL A 133 -2.90 -1.97 -7.43
C VAL A 133 -3.53 -2.50 -8.73
N PRO A 134 -3.89 -1.62 -9.67
CA PRO A 134 -4.47 -2.03 -10.94
C PRO A 134 -3.44 -2.72 -11.83
N THR A 135 -3.91 -3.38 -12.90
CA THR A 135 -3.05 -3.86 -13.97
C THR A 135 -2.39 -2.69 -14.71
N THR A 136 -1.25 -2.95 -15.36
CA THR A 136 -0.60 -1.96 -16.22
C THR A 136 -1.52 -1.52 -17.35
N SER A 137 -2.26 -2.44 -17.96
CA SER A 137 -3.23 -2.13 -19.03
C SER A 137 -4.34 -1.20 -18.55
N PHE A 138 -4.78 -1.34 -17.29
CA PHE A 138 -5.73 -0.39 -16.71
C PHE A 138 -5.10 0.99 -16.57
N LEU A 139 -3.87 1.10 -16.02
CA LEU A 139 -3.17 2.38 -15.88
C LEU A 139 -2.95 3.07 -17.23
N ASP A 140 -2.57 2.32 -18.27
CA ASP A 140 -2.37 2.82 -19.63
C ASP A 140 -3.67 3.37 -20.26
N SER A 141 -4.83 2.89 -19.79
CA SER A 141 -6.14 3.33 -20.26
C SER A 141 -6.71 4.55 -19.52
N VAL A 142 -6.06 4.98 -18.42
CA VAL A 142 -6.52 6.14 -17.65
C VAL A 142 -6.21 7.42 -18.41
N GLU A 143 -7.24 8.07 -18.93
CA GLU A 143 -7.13 9.42 -19.47
C GLU A 143 -7.18 10.46 -18.34
N PRO A 144 -6.35 11.52 -18.38
CA PRO A 144 -6.45 12.61 -17.43
C PRO A 144 -7.86 13.19 -17.49
N GLN A 145 -8.55 13.24 -16.35
CA GLN A 145 -9.77 14.04 -16.27
C GLN A 145 -9.40 15.49 -16.63
N SER A 146 -10.06 16.03 -17.65
CA SER A 146 -9.98 17.45 -17.97
C SER A 146 -10.30 18.23 -16.70
N ALA A 147 -9.48 19.22 -16.35
CA ALA A 147 -9.69 20.02 -15.16
C ALA A 147 -11.14 20.57 -15.16
N PRO A 148 -11.82 20.63 -13.99
CA PRO A 148 -13.14 21.24 -13.92
C PRO A 148 -13.02 22.70 -14.33
N GLY A 149 -13.42 23.00 -15.57
CA GLY A 149 -13.23 24.31 -16.21
C GLY A 149 -13.04 24.26 -17.74
N GLN A 150 -12.50 23.17 -18.32
CA GLN A 150 -12.25 23.13 -19.76
C GLN A 150 -13.48 22.81 -20.63
N GLN A 151 -14.56 22.26 -20.06
CA GLN A 151 -15.80 22.02 -20.82
C GLN A 151 -16.56 23.31 -21.19
N GLY A 152 -16.24 24.45 -20.56
CA GLY A 152 -16.86 25.75 -20.90
C GLY A 152 -16.24 26.44 -22.11
N ASP A 153 -14.94 26.25 -22.34
CA ASP A 153 -14.19 26.96 -23.38
C ASP A 153 -14.35 26.32 -24.77
N ASP A 154 -14.53 25.00 -24.85
CA ASP A 154 -14.74 24.30 -26.11
C ASP A 154 -16.11 24.61 -26.73
N VAL A 155 -17.14 24.81 -25.91
CA VAL A 155 -18.46 25.23 -26.39
C VAL A 155 -18.42 26.67 -26.90
N ILE A 156 -17.73 27.58 -26.19
CA ILE A 156 -17.59 28.98 -26.61
C ILE A 156 -16.72 29.11 -27.87
N ASN A 157 -15.64 28.34 -28.00
CA ASN A 157 -14.79 28.36 -29.18
C ASN A 157 -15.47 27.73 -30.41
N THR A 158 -16.30 26.69 -30.21
CA THR A 158 -17.11 26.09 -31.28
C THR A 158 -18.24 27.02 -31.75
N LEU A 159 -18.84 27.79 -30.83
CA LEU A 159 -19.83 28.83 -31.16
C LEU A 159 -19.19 30.06 -31.83
N ARG A 160 -17.96 30.42 -31.47
CA ARG A 160 -17.22 31.51 -32.12
C ARG A 160 -16.73 31.13 -33.52
N SER A 161 -16.29 29.89 -33.73
CA SER A 161 -15.84 29.43 -35.07
C SER A 161 -16.99 29.29 -36.07
N THR A 162 -18.21 29.01 -35.59
CA THR A 162 -19.42 28.98 -36.43
C THR A 162 -20.01 30.37 -36.68
N ALA A 163 -19.79 31.34 -35.78
CA ALA A 163 -20.23 32.72 -35.95
C ALA A 163 -19.31 33.58 -36.86
N ILE A 164 -18.03 33.22 -37.03
CA ILE A 164 -17.08 33.95 -37.92
C ILE A 164 -16.97 33.23 -39.28
N LYS A 165 -18.11 32.99 -39.92
CA LYS A 165 -18.21 32.59 -41.33
C LYS A 165 -19.04 33.60 -42.14
N GLY A 166 -18.80 34.88 -41.88
CA GLY A 166 -19.33 36.00 -42.64
C GLY A 166 -18.19 36.94 -43.07
N ASP A 167 -17.98 37.02 -44.38
CA ASP A 167 -17.23 37.99 -45.18
C ASP A 167 -15.76 38.29 -44.84
N ILE A 168 -14.88 37.67 -45.63
CA ILE A 168 -13.48 38.08 -45.84
C ILE A 168 -13.47 39.17 -46.91
N MET A 169 -12.95 40.36 -46.58
CA MET A 169 -12.38 41.29 -47.57
C MET A 169 -10.91 41.56 -47.21
N PRO A 170 -9.99 41.66 -48.20
CA PRO A 170 -8.56 41.64 -47.98
C PRO A 170 -8.00 43.06 -47.76
N GLY A 171 -7.21 43.24 -46.70
CA GLY A 171 -6.64 44.54 -46.34
C GLY A 171 -5.32 44.44 -45.55
N SER A 172 -4.24 44.07 -46.24
CA SER A 172 -2.91 44.72 -46.20
C SER A 172 -2.32 45.20 -44.85
N LEU A 173 -1.28 44.53 -44.32
CA LEU A 173 0.16 44.91 -44.46
C LEU A 173 1.07 44.08 -43.54
N ASN A 174 2.21 43.67 -44.10
CA ASN A 174 3.36 43.02 -43.46
C ASN A 174 3.96 43.84 -42.30
N ILE A 175 4.31 43.16 -41.20
CA ILE A 175 5.47 43.38 -40.28
C ILE A 175 5.22 42.48 -39.05
N GLY A 176 6.09 41.61 -38.55
CA GLY A 176 7.44 41.19 -38.92
C GLY A 176 7.77 39.94 -38.11
N SER A 177 8.55 39.04 -38.71
CA SER A 177 9.15 37.88 -38.08
C SER A 177 10.18 38.32 -37.04
N LEU A 178 10.17 37.73 -35.85
CA LEU A 178 11.31 37.72 -34.92
C LEU A 178 11.33 36.40 -34.14
N LYS A 179 11.77 35.34 -34.82
CA LYS A 179 12.71 34.42 -34.18
C LYS A 179 14.12 34.94 -34.47
N LYS A 180 14.88 35.24 -33.42
CA LYS A 180 16.32 34.98 -33.37
C LYS A 180 16.75 34.78 -31.92
N GLU A 181 17.33 33.61 -31.71
CA GLU A 181 18.05 33.11 -30.55
C GLU A 181 19.24 34.02 -30.19
N VAL A 182 19.63 34.07 -28.91
CA VAL A 182 20.88 33.51 -28.35
C VAL A 182 20.65 33.26 -26.86
#